data_AF-A0A2D4GTH8-F1
#
_entry.id   AF-A0A2D4GTH8-F1
#
_cell.length_a   1.000
_cell.length_b   1.000
_cell.length_c   1.000
_cell.angle_alpha   90.00
_cell.angle_beta   90.00
_cell.angle_gamma   90.00
#
_symmetry.space_group_name_H-M   'P 1'
#
loop_
_entity.id
_entity.type
_entity.pdbx_description
1 polymer ?
#
loop_
_entity_poly.entity_id
_entity_poly.type
_entity_poly.pdbx_seq_one_letter_code
_entity_poly.pdbx_strand_id
1 'polypeptide(L)'
;MQRRHNRLNTGVLFLLSQLYQVGFNNIPPVTLATLAVNVFFFLQPLKPLDKACISINYCLYKKDWHRLYLSAFHHADDWHLYFNMVSLLWKGIKLEKRLGTMWFGY
;
A
#
# COMPACT_ATOMS: atom_id res chain seq x y z
N MET A 1 8.44 -17.20 -3.24
CA MET A 1 6.97 -17.05 -3.18
C MET A 1 6.46 -16.93 -4.61
N GLN A 2 5.70 -17.92 -5.06
CA GLN A 2 5.25 -18.01 -6.45
C GLN A 2 4.10 -17.01 -6.67
N ARG A 3 4.28 -16.03 -7.56
CA ARG A 3 3.23 -15.07 -7.93
C ARG A 3 2.08 -15.85 -8.56
N ARG A 4 0.96 -15.94 -7.85
CA ARG A 4 -0.25 -16.64 -8.31
C ARG A 4 -0.95 -15.73 -9.33
N HIS A 5 -0.47 -15.76 -10.56
CA HIS A 5 -0.78 -14.78 -11.61
C HIS A 5 -2.18 -14.87 -12.24
N ASN A 6 -3.03 -15.82 -11.82
CA ASN A 6 -4.28 -16.17 -12.51
C ASN A 6 -5.51 -16.31 -11.59
N ARG A 7 -5.60 -15.51 -10.52
CA ARG A 7 -6.88 -15.30 -9.83
C ARG A 7 -7.24 -13.84 -10.04
N LEU A 8 -8.48 -13.57 -10.47
CA LEU A 8 -9.09 -12.25 -10.41
C LEU A 8 -8.59 -11.52 -9.16
N ASN A 9 -8.06 -10.30 -9.29
CA ASN A 9 -7.57 -9.49 -8.17
C ASN A 9 -8.75 -9.07 -7.28
N THR A 10 -9.37 -10.03 -6.60
CA THR A 10 -10.59 -9.86 -5.82
C THR A 10 -10.39 -8.83 -4.72
N GLY A 11 -9.20 -8.80 -4.11
CA GLY A 11 -8.83 -7.80 -3.12
C GLY A 11 -8.90 -6.37 -3.67
N VAL A 12 -8.47 -6.14 -4.91
CA VAL A 12 -8.58 -4.82 -5.57
C VAL A 12 -10.05 -4.49 -5.85
N LEU A 13 -10.85 -5.46 -6.30
CA LEU A 13 -12.29 -5.25 -6.53
C LEU A 13 -13.03 -4.90 -5.24
N PHE A 14 -12.74 -5.60 -4.14
CA PHE A 14 -13.30 -5.27 -2.83
C PHE A 14 -12.84 -3.89 -2.34
N LEU A 15 -11.57 -3.52 -2.59
CA LEU A 15 -11.07 -2.19 -2.25
C LEU A 15 -11.82 -1.10 -3.03
N LEU A 16 -12.04 -1.28 -4.32
CA LEU A 16 -12.82 -0.33 -5.14
C LEU A 16 -14.26 -0.20 -4.63
N SER A 17 -14.90 -1.31 -4.25
CA SER A 17 -16.21 -1.30 -3.62
C SER A 17 -16.22 -0.51 -2.31
N GLN A 18 -15.21 -0.70 -1.44
CA GLN A 18 -15.06 0.07 -0.21
C GLN A 18 -14.84 1.57 -0.47
N LEU A 19 -14.02 1.94 -1.45
CA LEU A 19 -13.81 3.33 -1.83
C LEU A 19 -15.10 3.98 -2.35
N TYR A 20 -15.89 3.24 -3.13
CA TYR A 20 -17.20 3.70 -3.60
C TYR A 20 -18.17 3.89 -2.43
N GLN A 21 -18.20 2.96 -1.47
CA GLN A 21 -19.07 3.04 -0.29
C GLN A 21 -18.71 4.22 0.64
N VAL A 22 -17.42 4.50 0.84
CA VAL A 22 -16.96 5.65 1.62
C VAL A 22 -17.19 6.97 0.87
N GLY A 23 -17.06 6.94 -0.45
CA GLY A 23 -17.19 8.11 -1.33
C GLY A 23 -15.90 8.94 -1.38
N PHE A 24 -15.43 9.24 -2.59
CA PHE A 24 -14.17 9.95 -2.81
C PHE A 24 -14.10 11.33 -2.12
N ASN A 25 -15.22 12.03 -2.00
CA ASN A 25 -15.29 13.34 -1.31
C ASN A 25 -15.01 13.26 0.20
N ASN A 26 -15.16 12.08 0.81
CA ASN A 26 -14.92 11.88 2.24
C ASN A 26 -13.46 11.52 2.57
N ILE A 27 -12.69 11.13 1.56
CA ILE A 27 -11.31 10.64 1.68
C ILE A 27 -10.36 11.82 1.57
N PRO A 28 -9.55 12.10 2.60
CA PRO A 28 -8.54 13.14 2.56
C PRO A 28 -7.48 12.91 1.46
N PRO A 29 -6.89 13.97 0.89
CA PRO A 29 -6.07 13.89 -0.31
C PRO A 29 -4.79 13.07 -0.15
N VAL A 30 -4.07 13.17 0.98
CA VAL A 30 -2.82 12.40 1.17
C VAL A 30 -3.12 10.91 1.36
N THR A 31 -4.18 10.59 2.09
CA THR A 31 -4.69 9.23 2.23
C THR A 31 -5.03 8.63 0.86
N LEU A 32 -5.78 9.37 0.02
CA LEU A 32 -6.15 8.93 -1.32
C LEU A 32 -4.93 8.73 -2.23
N ALA A 33 -3.98 9.67 -2.21
CA ALA A 33 -2.74 9.57 -2.97
C ALA A 33 -1.91 8.34 -2.54
N THR A 34 -1.80 8.11 -1.23
CA THR A 34 -1.06 6.96 -0.67
C THR A 34 -1.71 5.63 -1.08
N LEU A 35 -3.05 5.56 -1.04
CA LEU A 35 -3.80 4.40 -1.53
C LEU A 35 -3.53 4.14 -3.02
N ALA A 36 -3.61 5.18 -3.85
CA ALA A 36 -3.38 5.06 -5.29
C ALA A 36 -1.96 4.56 -5.60
N VAL A 37 -0.93 5.08 -4.90
CA VAL A 37 0.47 4.66 -5.06
C VAL A 37 0.65 3.18 -4.70
N ASN A 38 0.05 2.72 -3.60
CA ASN A 38 0.14 1.31 -3.20
C ASN A 38 -0.55 0.36 -4.19
N VAL A 39 -1.74 0.73 -4.69
CA VAL A 39 -2.44 -0.04 -5.73
C VAL A 39 -1.63 -0.05 -7.03
N PHE A 40 -1.04 1.08 -7.42
CA PHE A 40 -0.20 1.18 -8.60
C PHE A 40 1.03 0.25 -8.51
N PHE A 41 1.78 0.29 -7.40
CA PHE A 41 2.94 -0.58 -7.21
C PHE A 41 2.58 -2.06 -7.06
N PHE A 42 1.36 -2.38 -6.63
CA PHE A 42 0.88 -3.75 -6.66
C PHE A 42 0.69 -4.28 -8.09
N LEU A 43 0.05 -3.48 -8.95
CA LEU A 43 -0.17 -3.83 -10.36
C LEU A 43 1.13 -3.82 -11.17
N GLN A 44 1.99 -2.84 -10.93
CA GLN A 44 3.28 -2.66 -11.60
C GLN A 44 4.41 -2.60 -10.56
N PRO A 45 4.90 -3.76 -10.09
CA PRO A 45 5.98 -3.80 -9.09
C PRO A 45 7.28 -3.25 -9.67
N LEU A 46 8.02 -2.48 -8.86
CA LEU A 46 9.35 -2.01 -9.23
C LEU A 46 10.41 -3.11 -9.11
N LYS A 47 10.21 -4.04 -8.17
CA LYS A 47 11.13 -5.15 -7.91
C LYS A 47 10.36 -6.43 -7.62
N PRO A 48 10.95 -7.60 -7.90
CA PRO A 48 10.36 -8.84 -7.45
C PRO A 48 10.36 -8.90 -5.92
N LEU A 49 9.40 -9.63 -5.35
CA LEU A 49 9.12 -9.66 -3.90
C LEU A 49 10.35 -10.03 -3.06
N ASP A 50 11.18 -10.97 -3.53
CA ASP A 50 12.44 -11.38 -2.89
C ASP A 50 13.45 -10.24 -2.73
N LYS A 51 13.38 -9.23 -3.62
CA LYS A 51 14.23 -8.04 -3.58
C LYS A 51 13.59 -6.84 -2.88
N ALA A 52 12.28 -6.88 -2.63
CA ALA A 52 11.56 -5.81 -1.94
C ALA A 52 11.32 -6.13 -0.45
N CYS A 53 11.29 -7.40 -0.06
CA CYS A 53 11.13 -7.80 1.34
C CYS A 53 12.28 -7.29 2.20
N ILE A 54 11.91 -6.80 3.40
CA ILE A 54 12.86 -6.31 4.39
C ILE A 54 13.75 -7.46 4.88
N SER A 55 15.05 -7.21 4.94
CA SER A 55 16.01 -8.18 5.46
C SER A 55 17.18 -7.46 6.08
N ILE A 56 17.43 -7.71 7.37
CA ILE A 56 18.51 -7.07 8.13
C ILE A 56 19.85 -7.31 7.45
N ASN A 57 20.08 -8.54 6.95
CA ASN A 57 21.33 -8.90 6.31
C ASN A 57 21.60 -8.03 5.07
N TYR A 58 20.59 -7.88 4.21
CA TYR A 58 20.71 -7.08 2.99
C TYR A 58 20.74 -5.57 3.28
N CYS A 59 19.90 -5.07 4.18
CA CYS A 59 19.87 -3.65 4.52
C CYS A 59 21.19 -3.19 5.13
N LEU A 60 21.71 -3.90 6.14
CA LEU A 60 22.90 -3.48 6.88
C LEU A 60 24.21 -3.86 6.18
N TYR A 61 24.38 -5.13 5.80
CA TYR A 61 25.66 -5.61 5.27
C TYR A 61 25.81 -5.40 3.77
N LYS A 62 24.70 -5.42 3.01
CA LYS A 62 24.71 -5.17 1.56
C LYS A 62 24.33 -3.74 1.18
N LYS A 63 24.07 -2.86 2.16
CA LYS A 63 23.68 -1.45 1.96
C LYS A 63 22.47 -1.30 1.03
N ASP A 64 21.60 -2.31 1.04
CA ASP A 64 20.37 -2.34 0.25
C ASP A 64 19.26 -1.62 1.04
N TRP A 65 19.41 -0.30 1.17
CA TRP A 65 18.48 0.54 1.93
C TRP A 65 17.12 0.66 1.26
N HIS A 66 17.04 0.33 -0.04
CA HIS A 66 15.81 0.48 -0.79
C HIS A 66 14.72 -0.49 -0.33
N ARG A 67 15.10 -1.62 0.25
CA ARG A 67 14.17 -2.55 0.92
C ARG A 67 13.40 -1.90 2.07
N LEU A 68 13.94 -0.89 2.74
CA LEU A 68 13.26 -0.26 3.89
C LEU A 68 12.02 0.52 3.48
N TYR A 69 12.07 1.24 2.36
CA TYR A 69 10.91 1.98 1.86
C TYR A 69 10.07 1.14 0.90
N LEU A 70 10.69 0.30 0.04
CA LEU A 70 9.95 -0.54 -0.91
C LEU A 70 9.05 -1.57 -0.23
N SER A 71 9.42 -2.05 0.97
CA SER A 71 8.61 -3.03 1.71
C SER A 71 7.23 -2.50 2.10
N ALA A 72 7.08 -1.19 2.28
CA ALA A 72 5.77 -0.60 2.58
C ALA A 72 4.84 -0.60 1.36
N PHE A 73 5.39 -0.54 0.15
CA PHE A 73 4.63 -0.46 -1.10
C PHE A 73 4.45 -1.80 -1.81
N HIS A 74 5.35 -2.77 -1.58
CA HIS A 74 5.27 -4.09 -2.22
C HIS A 74 4.44 -5.07 -1.39
N HIS A 75 3.30 -5.47 -1.95
CA HIS A 75 2.40 -6.42 -1.31
C HIS A 75 2.52 -7.81 -1.96
N ALA A 76 2.59 -8.85 -1.14
CA ALA A 76 2.77 -10.24 -1.57
C ALA A 76 1.56 -10.85 -2.30
N ASP A 77 0.34 -10.43 -1.93
CA ASP A 77 -0.91 -10.96 -2.47
C ASP A 77 -2.06 -9.95 -2.39
N ASP A 78 -3.18 -10.25 -3.07
CA ASP A 78 -4.36 -9.38 -3.17
C ASP A 78 -5.02 -9.09 -1.82
N TRP A 79 -5.04 -10.07 -0.91
CA TRP A 79 -5.65 -9.91 0.42
C TRP A 79 -4.78 -9.05 1.32
N HIS A 80 -3.46 -9.23 1.25
CA HIS A 80 -2.49 -8.41 1.95
C HIS A 80 -2.60 -6.93 1.51
N LEU A 81 -2.77 -6.67 0.21
CA LEU A 81 -3.08 -5.32 -0.27
C LEU A 81 -4.42 -4.84 0.30
N TYR A 82 -5.49 -5.62 0.15
CA TYR A 82 -6.84 -5.22 0.57
C TYR A 82 -6.91 -4.79 2.04
N PHE A 83 -6.43 -5.64 2.96
CA PHE A 83 -6.51 -5.33 4.39
C PHE A 83 -5.64 -4.14 4.80
N ASN A 84 -4.45 -3.99 4.21
CA ASN A 84 -3.61 -2.81 4.46
C ASN A 84 -4.28 -1.54 3.95
N MET A 85 -4.85 -1.57 2.75
CA MET A 85 -5.48 -0.40 2.14
C MET A 85 -6.78 0.00 2.84
N VAL A 86 -7.61 -0.96 3.28
CA VAL A 86 -8.81 -0.67 4.08
C VAL A 86 -8.42 -0.11 5.46
N SER A 87 -7.42 -0.69 6.11
CA SER A 87 -6.90 -0.18 7.39
C SER A 87 -6.36 1.25 7.24
N LEU A 88 -5.58 1.50 6.17
CA LEU A 88 -5.05 2.81 5.83
C LEU A 88 -6.17 3.81 5.52
N LEU A 89 -7.20 3.41 4.79
CA LEU A 89 -8.35 4.26 4.47
C LEU A 89 -9.05 4.75 5.76
N TRP A 90 -9.41 3.84 6.65
CA TRP A 90 -10.08 4.18 7.91
C TRP A 90 -9.20 5.02 8.83
N LYS A 91 -7.92 4.64 8.98
CA LYS A 91 -6.97 5.38 9.83
C LYS A 91 -6.62 6.73 9.23
N GLY A 92 -6.38 6.80 7.93
CA GLY A 92 -6.04 8.01 7.19
C GLY A 92 -7.17 9.04 7.24
N ILE A 93 -8.43 8.63 7.02
CA ILE A 93 -9.59 9.52 7.18
C ILE A 93 -9.62 10.15 8.58
N LYS A 94 -9.36 9.36 9.63
CA LYS A 94 -9.41 9.84 11.02
C LYS A 94 -8.18 10.69 11.40
N LEU A 95 -6.99 10.29 10.97
CA LEU A 95 -5.73 10.92 11.33
C LEU A 95 -5.48 12.18 10.52
N GLU A 96 -5.67 12.15 9.20
CA GLU A 96 -5.43 13.31 8.33
C GLU A 96 -6.39 14.47 8.67
N LYS A 97 -7.65 14.17 9.01
CA LYS A 97 -8.60 15.19 9.49
C LYS A 97 -8.23 15.80 10.85
N ARG A 98 -7.45 15.10 11.68
CA ARG A 98 -7.04 15.57 13.01
C ARG A 98 -5.70 16.28 13.02
N LEU A 99 -4.74 15.78 12.24
CA LEU A 99 -3.38 16.31 12.16
C LEU A 99 -3.25 17.39 11.08
N GLY A 100 -4.15 17.39 10.09
CA GLY A 100 -4.03 18.20 8.88
C GLY A 100 -3.18 17.48 7.83
N THR A 101 -3.47 17.75 6.56
CA THR A 101 -2.87 17.09 5.39
C THR A 101 -1.34 17.20 5.35
N MET A 102 -0.76 18.36 5.71
CA MET A 102 0.70 18.52 5.72
C MET A 102 1.38 17.65 6.76
N TRP A 103 0.90 17.64 8.00
CA TRP A 103 1.48 16.85 9.09
C TRP A 103 1.28 15.35 8.91
N PHE A 104 0.20 14.94 8.24
CA PHE A 104 -0.02 13.52 7.96
C PHE A 104 0.88 13.00 6.83
N GLY A 105 1.27 13.86 5.89
CA GLY A 105 2.16 13.50 4.78
C GLY A 105 3.65 13.69 5.04
N TYR A 106 4.02 14.34 6.16
CA TYR A 106 5.39 14.58 6.60
C TYR A 106 5.90 13.43 7.48
#